data_AF-A0A7G8GIJ5-F1
#
_entry.id   AF-A0A7G8GIJ5-F1
#
_cell.length_a   1.000
_cell.length_b   1.000
_cell.length_c   1.000
_cell.angle_alpha   90.00
_cell.angle_beta   90.00
_cell.angle_gamma   90.00
#
_symmetry.space_group_name_H-M   'P 1'
#
loop_
_entity.id
_entity.type
_entity.pdbx_description
1 polymer ?
#
loop_
_entity_poly.entity_id
_entity_poly.type
_entity_poly.pdbx_seq_one_letter_code
_entity_poly.pdbx_strand_id
1 'polypeptide(L)' 'MTALLTEGLSNRAIADRLVLSHRTVECHISRALAKTGCRNRLELALWMITMHGMPA' A
#
# COMPACT_ATOMS: atom_id res chain seq x y z
N MET A 1 -4.96 -2.47 4.75
CA MET A 1 -3.52 -2.17 4.66
C MET A 1 -3.20 -1.19 3.54
N THR A 2 -3.58 -1.47 2.29
CA THR A 2 -3.14 -0.68 1.13
C THR A 2 -3.61 0.78 1.17
N ALA A 3 -4.73 1.10 1.83
CA ALA A 3 -5.16 2.47 2.09
C ALA A 3 -4.14 3.30 2.91
N LEU A 4 -3.31 2.66 3.75
CA LEU A 4 -2.27 3.38 4.50
C LEU A 4 -1.08 3.80 3.61
N LEU A 5 -0.97 3.25 2.39
CA LEU A 5 0.04 3.67 1.41
C LEU A 5 -0.27 5.06 0.84
N THR A 6 -1.55 5.45 0.76
CA THR A 6 -1.96 6.77 0.25
C THR A 6 -1.70 7.89 1.26
N GLU A 7 -1.51 7.55 2.53
CA GLU A 7 -1.08 8.46 3.60
C GLU A 7 0.45 8.72 3.60
N GLY A 8 1.21 8.12 2.67
CA GLY A 8 2.67 8.29 2.58
C GLY A 8 3.47 7.54 3.66
N LEU A 9 2.82 6.67 4.45
CA LEU A 9 3.47 5.93 5.52
C LEU A 9 4.52 4.93 4.98
N SER A 10 5.61 4.74 5.72
CA SER A 10 6.60 3.70 5.40
C SER A 10 6.05 2.29 5.71
N ASN A 11 6.60 1.25 5.08
CA ASN A 11 6.20 -0.14 5.36
C ASN A 11 6.35 -0.49 6.85
N ARG A 12 7.36 0.08 7.51
CA ARG A 12 7.57 -0.08 8.96
C ARG A 12 6.48 0.60 9.78
N ALA A 13 6.07 1.81 9.41
CA ALA A 13 4.96 2.51 10.07
C ALA A 13 3.62 1.80 9.84
N ILE A 14 3.41 1.24 8.64
CA ILE A 14 2.25 0.40 8.32
C ILE A 14 2.25 -0.87 9.16
N ALA A 15 3.40 -1.53 9.30
CA ALA A 15 3.57 -2.73 10.11
C ALA A 15 3.24 -2.45 11.58
N ASP A 16 3.78 -1.35 12.12
CA ASP A 16 3.53 -0.91 13.50
C ASP A 16 2.05 -0.61 13.75
N ARG A 17 1.44 0.21 12.89
CA ARG A 17 0.02 0.60 12.99
C ARG A 17 -0.95 -0.56 12.87
N LEU A 18 -0.60 -1.58 12.08
CA LEU A 18 -1.43 -2.78 11.89
C LEU A 18 -1.06 -3.92 12.84
N VAL A 19 -0.06 -3.74 13.70
CA VAL A 19 0.48 -4.80 14.58
C VAL A 19 0.87 -6.05 13.77
N LEU A 20 1.53 -5.83 12.63
CA LEU A 20 1.97 -6.86 11.70
C LEU A 20 3.49 -6.89 11.61
N SER A 21 4.04 -8.03 11.18
CA SER A 21 5.45 -8.10 10.83
C SER A 21 5.75 -7.29 9.56
N HIS A 22 6.96 -6.72 9.47
CA HIS A 22 7.43 -6.06 8.26
C HIS A 22 7.34 -6.97 7.03
N ARG A 23 7.66 -8.26 7.21
CA ARG A 23 7.57 -9.28 6.15
C ARG A 23 6.14 -9.47 5.64
N THR A 24 5.15 -9.43 6.52
CA THR A 24 3.74 -9.51 6.16
C THR A 24 3.35 -8.33 5.29
N VAL A 25 3.78 -7.12 5.65
CA VAL A 25 3.55 -5.90 4.86
C VAL A 25 4.21 -5.99 3.48
N GLU A 26 5.46 -6.46 3.39
CA GLU A 26 6.12 -6.69 2.10
C GLU A 26 5.35 -7.67 1.21
N CYS A 27 4.87 -8.78 1.76
CA CYS A 27 4.06 -9.74 1.01
C CYS A 27 2.76 -9.12 0.49
N HIS A 28 2.08 -8.32 1.29
CA HIS A 28 0.86 -7.63 0.84
C HIS A 28 1.14 -6.60 -0.26
N ILE A 29 2.23 -5.84 -0.18
CA ILE A 29 2.63 -4.90 -1.23
C ILE A 29 2.98 -5.66 -2.51
N SER A 30 3.79 -6.71 -2.42
CA SER A 30 4.15 -7.53 -3.57
C SER A 30 2.93 -8.11 -4.29
N ARG A 31 1.96 -8.64 -3.53
CA ARG A 31 0.69 -9.13 -4.08
C ARG A 31 -0.16 -8.02 -4.70
N ALA A 32 -0.19 -6.84 -4.07
CA ALA A 32 -0.92 -5.70 -4.59
C ALA A 32 -0.31 -5.21 -5.92
N LEU A 33 1.02 -5.06 -5.98
CA LEU A 33 1.75 -4.71 -7.20
C LEU A 33 1.45 -5.69 -8.34
N ALA A 34 1.53 -6.99 -8.06
CA ALA A 34 1.21 -8.03 -9.05
C ALA A 34 -0.25 -7.95 -9.53
N LYS A 35 -1.19 -7.63 -8.64
CA LYS A 35 -2.61 -7.54 -8.97
C LYS A 35 -2.98 -6.26 -9.74
N THR A 36 -2.31 -5.15 -9.46
CA THR A 36 -2.59 -3.86 -10.10
C THR A 36 -1.73 -3.60 -11.34
N GLY A 37 -0.69 -4.41 -11.56
CA GLY A 37 0.29 -4.18 -12.63
C GLY A 37 1.29 -3.06 -12.34
N CYS A 38 1.29 -2.54 -11.11
CA CYS A 38 2.22 -1.49 -10.68
C CYS A 38 3.62 -2.07 -10.46
N ARG A 39 4.65 -1.33 -10.82
CA ARG A 39 6.07 -1.76 -10.76
C ARG A 39 6.72 -1.43 -9.42
N ASN A 40 6.19 -0.43 -8.72
CA ASN A 40 6.72 0.00 -7.44
C ASN A 40 5.63 0.57 -6.54
N ARG A 41 5.96 0.77 -5.27
CA ARG A 41 5.02 1.27 -4.26
C ARG A 41 4.47 2.67 -4.56
N LEU A 42 5.21 3.51 -5.29
CA LEU A 42 4.77 4.86 -5.64
C LEU A 42 3.69 4.79 -6.72
N GLU A 43 3.93 3.98 -7.76
CA GLU A 43 2.91 3.66 -8.77
C GLU A 43 1.68 3.03 -8.13
N LEU A 44 1.84 2.14 -7.14
CA LEU A 44 0.72 1.58 -6.40
C LEU A 44 -0.04 2.65 -5.62
N ALA A 45 0.65 3.53 -4.89
CA ALA A 45 0.00 4.61 -4.15
C ALA A 45 -0.74 5.57 -5.09
N LEU A 46 -0.15 5.93 -6.22
CA LEU A 46 -0.78 6.78 -7.24
C LEU A 46 -1.97 6.07 -7.89
N TRP A 47 -1.83 4.81 -8.27
CA TRP A 47 -2.91 3.99 -8.80
C TRP A 47 -4.09 3.94 -7.83
N MET A 48 -3.82 3.82 -6.53
CA MET A 48 -4.85 3.85 -5.50
C MET A 48 -5.53 5.21 -5.41
N ILE A 49 -4.79 6.32 -5.46
CA ILE A 49 -5.37 7.67 -5.46
C ILE A 49 -6.23 7.90 -6.72
N THR A 50 -5.76 7.46 -7.88
CA THR A 50 -6.44 7.67 -9.17
C THR A 50 -7.65 6.76 -9.35
N MET A 51 -7.59 5.50 -8.88
CA MET A 51 -8.75 4.59 -8.93
C MET A 51 -9.74 4.80 -7.77
N HIS A 52 -9.27 5.24 -6.59
CA HIS A 52 -10.12 5.71 -5.50
C HIS A 52 -10.19 7.24 -5.50
N GLY A 53 -10.78 7.82 -6.54
CA GLY A 53 -11.48 9.09 -6.36
C GLY A 53 -12.68 8.85 -5.44
N MET A 54 -12.52 8.99 -4.13
CA MET A 54 -13.66 9.05 -3.21
C MET A 54 -13.45 10.17 -2.20
N PRO A 55 -14.43 11.07 -2.07
CA PRO A 55 -14.76 11.62 -0.77
C PRO A 55 -16.24 11.39 -0.43
N ALA A 56 -16.48 10.54 0.57
CA ALA A 56 -17.50 10.69 1.61
C ALA A 56 -17.13 9.78 2.78
#